data_AF-A0A952AFW8-F1
#
_entry.id   AF-A0A952AFW8-F1
#
_cell.length_a   1.000
_cell.length_b   1.000
_cell.length_c   1.000
_cell.angle_alpha   90.00
_cell.angle_beta   90.00
_cell.angle_gamma   90.00
#
_symmetry.space_group_name_H-M   'P 1'
#
loop_
_entity.id
_entity.type
_entity.pdbx_description
1 polymer ?
#
loop_
_entity_poly.entity_id
_entity_poly.type
_entity_poly.pdbx_seq_one_letter_code
_entity_poly.pdbx_strand_id
1 'polypeptide(L)' 'TFTTANSPDIIINNAAIGSFGKIDEMASNEWLAILQTNINGMYFLTKAVVPLLKNKKHTTHIINIGSILKHNMRFMF' A
#
# COMPACT_ATOMS: atom_id res chain seq x y z
N THR A 1 -9.09 -18.48 1.38
CA THR A 1 -8.14 -17.74 2.26
C THR A 1 -6.75 -18.33 2.11
N PHE A 2 -5.68 -17.53 2.15
CA PHE A 2 -4.31 -18.02 1.96
C PHE A 2 -3.85 -18.92 3.10
N THR A 3 -3.09 -19.95 2.77
CA THR A 3 -2.50 -20.92 3.71
C THR A 3 -1.06 -21.26 3.30
N THR A 4 -0.34 -22.02 4.12
CA THR A 4 1.02 -22.49 3.76
C THR A 4 1.01 -23.35 2.49
N ALA A 5 -0.04 -24.16 2.28
CA ALA A 5 -0.18 -24.99 1.09
C ALA A 5 -0.70 -24.22 -0.14
N ASN A 6 -1.41 -23.10 0.08
CA ASN A 6 -1.99 -22.29 -0.99
C ASN A 6 -1.78 -20.80 -0.70
N SER A 7 -0.61 -20.31 -1.09
CA SER A 7 -0.19 -18.91 -0.97
C SER A 7 0.31 -18.38 -2.31
N PRO A 8 0.14 -17.08 -2.58
CA PRO A 8 0.55 -16.48 -3.85
C PRO A 8 2.07 -16.39 -3.97
N ASP A 9 2.58 -16.37 -5.20
CA ASP A 9 4.01 -16.14 -5.48
C ASP A 9 4.33 -14.65 -5.70
N ILE A 10 3.31 -13.88 -6.10
CA ILE A 10 3.41 -12.45 -6.34
C ILE A 10 2.28 -11.76 -5.58
N ILE A 11 2.65 -10.79 -4.75
CA ILE A 11 1.73 -9.86 -4.09
C ILE A 11 1.92 -8.49 -4.77
N ILE A 12 0.83 -7.86 -5.18
CA ILE A 12 0.85 -6.49 -5.73
C ILE A 12 0.03 -5.58 -4.80
N ASN A 13 0.72 -4.75 -4.04
CA ASN A 13 0.11 -3.70 -3.23
C ASN A 13 -0.19 -2.49 -4.14
N ASN A 14 -1.40 -2.48 -4.72
CA ASN A 14 -1.84 -1.44 -5.67
C ASN A 14 -2.94 -0.51 -5.12
N ALA A 15 -3.68 -0.93 -4.10
CA ALA A 15 -4.80 -0.13 -3.57
C ALA A 15 -4.30 1.24 -3.08
N ALA A 16 -4.86 2.30 -3.64
CA ALA A 16 -4.55 3.66 -3.26
C ALA A 16 -5.75 4.58 -3.48
N ILE A 17 -5.90 5.57 -2.61
CA ILE A 17 -6.79 6.72 -2.80
C ILE A 17 -5.98 8.01 -2.70
N GLY A 18 -6.51 9.07 -3.29
CA GLY A 18 -5.88 10.39 -3.25
C GLY A 18 -6.95 11.47 -3.15
N SER A 19 -6.52 12.64 -2.72
CA SER A 19 -7.31 13.86 -2.71
C SER A 19 -6.54 14.96 -3.42
N PHE A 20 -7.28 15.84 -4.08
CA PHE A 20 -6.76 17.01 -4.79
C PHE A 20 -7.43 18.26 -4.21
N GLY A 21 -6.62 19.25 -3.85
CA GLY A 21 -7.10 20.47 -3.22
C GLY A 21 -5.99 21.17 -2.47
N LYS A 22 -6.31 22.31 -1.85
CA LYS A 22 -5.35 23.01 -0.99
C LYS A 22 -5.16 22.26 0.32
N ILE A 23 -3.95 22.34 0.86
CA ILE A 23 -3.58 21.57 2.06
C ILE A 23 -4.29 22.08 3.32
N ASP A 24 -4.61 23.38 3.38
CA ASP A 24 -5.30 24.05 4.48
C ASP A 24 -6.82 23.88 4.44
N GLU A 25 -7.37 23.46 3.30
CA GLU A 25 -8.80 23.17 3.12
C GLU A 25 -9.13 21.68 3.31
N MET A 26 -8.12 20.80 3.33
CA MET A 26 -8.33 19.36 3.45
C MET A 26 -8.81 18.97 4.85
N ALA A 27 -9.94 18.27 4.91
CA ALA A 27 -10.43 17.73 6.15
C ALA A 27 -9.49 16.64 6.68
N SER A 28 -9.15 16.67 7.98
CA SER A 28 -8.16 15.75 8.54
C SER A 28 -8.56 14.28 8.40
N ASN A 29 -9.86 13.97 8.41
CA ASN A 29 -10.35 12.60 8.20
C ASN A 29 -10.06 12.07 6.79
N GLU A 30 -10.07 12.93 5.78
CA GLU A 30 -9.72 12.59 4.41
C GLU A 30 -8.23 12.24 4.30
N TRP A 31 -7.36 13.06 4.90
CA TRP A 31 -5.94 12.75 5.01
C TRP A 31 -5.69 11.43 5.73
N LEU A 32 -6.38 11.21 6.85
CA LEU A 32 -6.27 9.95 7.60
C LEU A 32 -6.72 8.76 6.75
N ALA A 33 -7.79 8.89 5.95
CA ALA A 33 -8.23 7.83 5.05
C ALA A 33 -7.18 7.47 3.99
N ILE A 34 -6.48 8.48 3.44
CA ILE A 34 -5.37 8.28 2.51
C ILE A 34 -4.24 7.50 3.18
N LEU A 35 -3.86 7.86 4.41
CA LEU A 35 -2.84 7.13 5.17
C LEU A 35 -3.27 5.69 5.49
N GLN A 36 -4.53 5.50 5.88
CA GLN A 36 -5.07 4.17 6.19
C GLN A 36 -5.01 3.25 4.96
N THR A 37 -5.36 3.75 3.78
CA THR A 37 -5.34 2.94 2.56
C THR A 37 -3.92 2.73 2.03
N ASN A 38 -3.21 3.83 1.76
CA ASN A 38 -1.99 3.79 0.95
C ASN A 38 -0.77 3.31 1.74
N ILE A 39 -0.75 3.54 3.06
CA ILE A 39 0.39 3.20 3.92
C ILE A 39 0.04 2.00 4.80
N ASN A 40 -1.01 2.12 5.62
CA ASN A 40 -1.34 1.09 6.58
C ASN A 40 -1.86 -0.17 5.90
N GLY A 41 -2.71 -0.05 4.87
CA GLY A 41 -3.20 -1.19 4.10
C GLY A 41 -2.06 -2.05 3.52
N MET A 42 -1.09 -1.40 2.87
CA MET A 42 0.12 -2.05 2.37
C MET A 42 0.94 -2.71 3.50
N TYR A 43 1.15 -2.01 4.62
CA TYR A 43 1.88 -2.54 5.77
C TYR A 43 1.21 -3.78 6.35
N PHE A 44 -0.09 -3.72 6.64
CA PHE A 44 -0.81 -4.82 7.28
C PHE A 44 -0.93 -6.03 6.36
N LEU A 45 -1.21 -5.83 5.06
CA LEU A 45 -1.24 -6.92 4.09
C LEU A 45 0.14 -7.60 4.01
N THR A 46 1.21 -6.81 3.85
CA THR A 46 2.58 -7.34 3.78
C THR A 46 2.94 -8.11 5.05
N LYS A 47 2.67 -7.54 6.23
CA LYS A 47 2.91 -8.19 7.53
C LYS A 47 2.18 -9.53 7.65
N ALA A 48 0.94 -9.60 7.17
CA ALA A 48 0.13 -10.82 7.24
C ALA A 48 0.63 -11.93 6.31
N VAL A 49 1.13 -11.59 5.10
CA VAL A 49 1.51 -12.60 4.10
C VAL A 49 2.98 -13.03 4.17
N VAL A 50 3.88 -12.20 4.71
CA VAL A 50 5.33 -12.51 4.80
C VAL A 50 5.63 -13.88 5.45
N PRO A 51 4.97 -14.32 6.53
CA PRO A 51 5.21 -15.64 7.10
C PRO A 51 4.93 -16.80 6.12
N LEU A 52 3.93 -16.64 5.25
CA LEU A 52 3.59 -17.65 4.23
C LEU A 52 4.65 -17.69 3.13
N LEU A 53 5.13 -16.51 2.70
CA LEU A 53 6.12 -16.39 1.63
C LEU A 53 7.51 -16.91 2.07
N LYS A 54 7.91 -16.68 3.32
CA LYS A 54 9.18 -17.18 3.87
C LYS A 54 9.32 -18.71 3.86
N ASN A 55 8.20 -19.43 3.84
CA ASN A 55 8.18 -20.89 3.83
C ASN A 55 8.28 -21.48 2.41
N LYS A 56 8.26 -20.65 1.36
CA LYS A 56 8.38 -21.09 -0.03
C LYS A 56 9.82 -21.49 -0.33
N LYS A 57 9.98 -22.57 -1.12
CA LYS A 57 11.30 -23.07 -1.57
C LYS A 57 11.84 -22.32 -2.78
N HIS A 58 11.03 -21.48 -3.41
CA HIS A 58 11.36 -20.69 -4.58
C HIS A 58 11.12 -19.20 -4.31
N THR A 59 11.66 -18.36 -5.18
CA THR A 59 11.56 -16.90 -5.07
C THR A 59 10.10 -16.43 -5.16
N THR A 60 9.72 -15.54 -4.27
CA THR A 60 8.44 -14.83 -4.26
C THR A 60 8.67 -13.32 -4.29
N HIS A 61 7.73 -12.56 -4.84
CA HIS A 61 7.88 -11.11 -5.01
C HIS A 61 6.73 -10.34 -4.33
N ILE A 62 7.09 -9.21 -3.71
CA ILE A 62 6.14 -8.20 -3.26
C ILE A 62 6.42 -6.93 -4.06
N ILE A 63 5.42 -6.44 -4.77
CA ILE A 63 5.49 -5.25 -5.62
C ILE A 63 4.60 -4.17 -5.02
N ASN A 64 5.19 -3.04 -4.65
CA ASN A 64 4.46 -1.87 -4.14
C ASN A 64 4.34 -0.85 -5.26
N ILE A 65 3.10 -0.53 -5.67
CA ILE A 65 2.85 0.44 -6.72
C ILE A 65 2.96 1.86 -6.13
N GLY A 66 3.98 2.59 -6.58
CA GLY A 66 4.13 4.02 -6.30
C GLY A 66 3.53 4.91 -7.39
N SER A 67 3.60 6.22 -7.20
CA SER A 67 3.20 7.21 -8.20
C SER A 67 4.30 8.24 -8.42
N ILE A 68 4.44 8.71 -9.66
CA ILE A 68 5.35 9.82 -10.01
C ILE A 68 4.96 11.12 -9.31
N LEU A 69 3.67 11.31 -8.97
CA LEU A 69 3.18 12.50 -8.28
C LEU A 69 3.84 12.68 -6.90
N LYS A 70 4.30 11.57 -6.29
CA LYS A 70 5.09 11.62 -5.06
C LYS A 70 6.36 12.48 -5.19
N HIS A 71 6.98 12.52 -6.37
CA HIS A 71 8.20 13.30 -6.60
C HIS A 71 7.91 14.77 -6.93
N ASN A 72 6.71 15.09 -7.40
CA ASN A 72 6.33 16.43 -7.88
C ASN A 72 5.17 17.02 -7.06
N MET A 73 5.14 16.79 -5.74
CA MET A 73 4.15 17.44 -4.88
C MET A 73 4.48 18.93 -4.77
N ARG A 74 3.71 19.75 -5.47
CA ARG A 74 3.74 21.21 -5.34
C ARG A 74 2.67 21.59 -4.32
N PHE A 75 3.09 22.09 -3.17
CA PHE A 75 2.14 22.62 -2.18
C PHE A 75 1.42 23.80 -2.81
N MET A 76 0.13 23.62 -3.09
CA MET A 76 -0.76 24.68 -3.54
C MET A 76 -1.31 25.31 -2.26
N PHE A 77 -0.85 26.52 -1.97
CA PHE A 77 -1.43 27.44 -0.98
C PHE A 77 -2.41 28.38 -1.71
#